data_AF-A0A5J4RB89-F1
#
_entry.id   AF-A0A5J4RB89-F1
#
_cell.length_a   1.000
_cell.length_b   1.000
_cell.length_c   1.000
_cell.angle_alpha   90.00
_cell.angle_beta   90.00
_cell.angle_gamma   90.00
#
_symmetry.space_group_name_H-M   'P 1'
#
loop_
_entity.id
_entity.type
_entity.pdbx_description
1 polymer ?
#
loop_
_entity_poly.entity_id
_entity_poly.type
_entity_poly.pdbx_seq_one_letter_code
_entity_poly.pdbx_strand_id
1 'polypeptide(L)'
;IFVLALSYSSRWEITEAVRQIACQIQCGKLSPEDITDNLISSYLNTNFMPDPDLLIRTGGDIRLSNYLLWQSAYTELYFCDTFWPDFKEEDFLKAIYNYQQRERRFGKTGEQIQ
;
A
#
# COMPACT_ATOMS: atom_id res chain seq x y z
N ILE A 1 4.48 11.46 9.77
CA ILE A 1 5.70 10.63 9.56
C ILE A 1 6.12 10.82 8.11
N PHE A 2 7.42 10.95 7.82
CA PHE A 2 7.93 10.99 6.45
C PHE A 2 8.76 9.73 6.20
N VAL A 3 8.46 9.01 5.12
CA VAL A 3 9.13 7.74 4.77
C VAL A 3 9.62 7.84 3.34
N LEU A 4 10.89 7.52 3.14
CA LEU A 4 11.50 7.45 1.82
C LEU A 4 11.84 5.99 1.49
N ALA A 5 11.28 5.49 0.40
CA ALA A 5 11.51 4.12 -0.07
C ALA A 5 12.73 4.09 -1.00
N LEU A 6 13.89 3.71 -0.48
CA LEU A 6 15.14 3.58 -1.24
C LEU A 6 15.45 2.12 -1.53
N SER A 7 15.79 1.81 -2.79
CA SER A 7 16.02 0.43 -3.25
C SER A 7 14.88 -0.53 -2.88
N TYR A 8 13.66 0.00 -2.80
CA TYR A 8 12.49 -0.72 -2.33
C TYR A 8 11.78 -1.46 -3.46
N SER A 9 11.20 -2.61 -3.12
CA SER A 9 10.38 -3.45 -3.99
C SER A 9 9.37 -4.18 -3.13
N SER A 10 8.08 -4.07 -3.46
CA SER A 10 7.03 -4.72 -2.67
C SER A 10 7.12 -6.25 -2.70
N ARG A 11 7.46 -6.83 -3.87
CA ARG A 11 7.75 -8.28 -3.95
C ARG A 11 8.90 -8.71 -3.05
N TRP A 12 9.96 -7.90 -2.96
CA TRP A 12 11.07 -8.20 -2.07
C TRP A 12 10.64 -8.13 -0.60
N GLU A 13 9.91 -7.08 -0.22
CA GLU A 13 9.38 -6.90 1.13
C GLU A 13 8.50 -8.08 1.57
N ILE A 14 7.54 -8.49 0.73
CA ILE A 14 6.67 -9.64 1.00
C ILE A 14 7.50 -10.94 1.13
N THR A 15 8.48 -11.12 0.24
CA THR A 15 9.37 -12.30 0.30
C THR A 15 10.17 -12.33 1.60
N GLU A 16 10.66 -11.19 2.06
CA GLU A 16 11.39 -11.06 3.32
C GLU A 16 10.48 -11.35 4.53
N ALA A 17 9.27 -10.78 4.54
CA ALA A 17 8.28 -11.02 5.60
C ALA A 17 7.94 -12.52 5.71
N VAL A 18 7.68 -13.18 4.59
CA VAL A 18 7.41 -14.62 4.54
C VAL A 18 8.61 -15.43 5.04
N ARG A 19 9.85 -15.05 4.68
CA ARG A 19 11.06 -15.71 5.17
C ARG A 19 11.19 -15.58 6.69
N GLN A 20 10.94 -14.41 7.25
CA GLN A 20 11.00 -14.17 8.69
C GLN A 20 9.95 -14.99 9.45
N ILE A 21 8.72 -15.07 8.93
CA ILE A 21 7.65 -15.90 9.48
C ILE A 21 8.05 -17.39 9.44
N ALA A 22 8.57 -17.86 8.30
CA ALA A 22 9.03 -19.24 8.15
C ALA A 22 10.14 -19.59 9.15
N CYS A 23 11.07 -18.67 9.43
CA CYS A 23 12.08 -18.85 10.47
C CYS A 23 11.45 -18.96 11.88
N GLN A 24 10.43 -18.16 12.21
CA GLN A 24 9.74 -18.28 13.50
C GLN A 24 9.03 -19.62 13.65
N ILE A 25 8.43 -20.13 12.56
CA ILE A 25 7.80 -21.45 12.52
C ILE A 25 8.85 -22.54 12.72
N GLN A 26 9.98 -22.46 12.03
CA GLN A 26 11.08 -23.42 12.19
C GLN A 26 11.63 -23.43 13.63
N CYS A 27 11.64 -22.28 14.31
CA CYS A 27 12.03 -22.17 15.71
C CYS A 27 10.94 -22.59 16.71
N GLY A 28 9.78 -23.06 16.25
CA GLY A 28 8.66 -23.49 17.09
C GLY A 28 7.94 -22.35 17.83
N LYS A 29 8.13 -21.10 17.39
CA LYS A 29 7.48 -19.92 18.00
C LYS A 29 6.12 -19.59 17.39
N LEU A 30 5.89 -20.03 16.16
CA LEU A 30 4.64 -19.93 15.43
C LEU A 30 4.32 -21.28 14.80
N SER A 31 3.05 -21.48 14.49
CA SER A 31 2.55 -22.56 13.65
C SER A 31 2.10 -21.99 12.29
N PRO A 32 2.06 -22.79 11.22
CA PRO A 32 1.48 -22.36 9.94
C PRO A 32 0.06 -21.79 10.06
N GLU A 33 -0.73 -22.30 11.02
CA GLU A 33 -2.11 -21.88 11.29
C GLU A 33 -2.20 -20.47 11.90
N ASP A 34 -1.11 -19.95 12.47
CA ASP A 34 -1.06 -18.58 13.00
C ASP A 34 -0.90 -17.52 11.89
N ILE A 35 -0.63 -17.95 10.64
CA ILE A 35 -0.43 -17.04 9.51
C ILE A 35 -1.76 -16.38 9.13
N THR A 36 -1.83 -15.08 9.36
CA THR A 36 -2.96 -14.21 9.01
C THR A 36 -2.47 -12.98 8.26
N ASP A 37 -3.36 -12.25 7.60
CA ASP A 37 -3.02 -10.98 6.94
C ASP A 37 -2.41 -9.98 7.93
N ASN A 38 -2.89 -9.96 9.18
CA ASN A 38 -2.34 -9.14 10.27
C ASN A 38 -0.92 -9.58 10.65
N LEU A 39 -0.68 -10.90 10.72
CA LEU A 39 0.66 -11.41 10.97
C LEU A 39 1.59 -10.98 9.85
N ILE A 40 1.24 -11.21 8.58
CA ILE A 40 2.07 -10.79 7.44
C ILE A 40 2.35 -9.29 7.50
N SER A 41 1.33 -8.47 7.74
CA SER A 41 1.46 -7.01 7.85
C SER A 41 2.43 -6.60 8.97
N SER A 42 2.46 -7.34 10.09
CA SER A 42 3.40 -7.10 11.20
C SER A 42 4.87 -7.40 10.85
N TYR A 43 5.14 -8.19 9.81
CA TYR A 43 6.48 -8.51 9.31
C TYR A 43 6.91 -7.68 8.10
N LEU A 44 6.04 -6.83 7.54
CA LEU A 44 6.41 -5.89 6.48
C LEU A 44 7.27 -4.75 7.05
N ASN A 45 8.12 -4.13 6.21
CA ASN A 45 8.93 -3.00 6.63
C ASN A 45 8.07 -1.79 7.00
N THR A 46 6.83 -1.72 6.51
CA THR A 46 5.88 -0.65 6.80
C THR A 46 5.02 -0.89 8.06
N ASN A 47 5.28 -1.92 8.85
CA ASN A 47 4.47 -2.29 10.03
C ASN A 47 4.27 -1.16 11.07
N PHE A 48 5.10 -0.12 11.04
CA PHE A 48 5.07 1.02 11.94
C PHE A 48 4.08 2.12 11.52
N MET A 49 3.45 2.00 10.34
CA MET A 49 2.53 2.98 9.80
C MET A 49 1.27 2.32 9.20
N PRO A 50 0.14 3.02 9.15
CA PRO A 50 -1.05 2.50 8.48
C PRO A 50 -0.85 2.41 6.97
N ASP A 51 -1.68 1.60 6.33
CA ASP A 51 -1.79 1.55 4.87
C ASP A 51 -2.19 2.93 4.29
N PRO A 52 -1.71 3.28 3.09
CA PRO A 52 -2.02 4.57 2.50
C PRO A 52 -3.50 4.64 2.09
N ASP A 53 -4.14 5.77 2.35
CA ASP A 53 -5.50 6.00 1.86
C ASP A 53 -5.52 6.41 0.37
N LEU A 54 -4.48 7.10 -0.07
CA LEU A 54 -4.31 7.63 -1.42
C LEU A 54 -2.87 7.39 -1.90
N LEU A 55 -2.73 6.84 -3.10
CA LEU A 55 -1.46 6.71 -3.82
C LEU A 55 -1.51 7.54 -5.09
N ILE A 56 -0.63 8.54 -5.16
CA ILE A 56 -0.50 9.45 -6.30
C ILE A 56 0.66 8.98 -7.18
N ARG A 57 0.41 8.77 -8.47
CA ARG A 57 1.43 8.47 -9.48
C ARG A 57 1.40 9.50 -10.61
N THR A 58 2.52 10.19 -10.76
CA THR A 58 2.78 11.18 -11.81
C THR A 58 3.39 10.55 -13.07
N GLY A 59 3.35 11.25 -14.20
CA GLY A 59 4.06 10.89 -15.43
C GLY A 59 3.30 9.99 -16.41
N GLY A 60 1.97 9.91 -16.30
CA GLY A 60 1.06 9.30 -17.29
C GLY A 60 0.94 7.77 -17.25
N ASP A 61 1.89 7.08 -16.63
CA ASP A 61 1.84 5.62 -16.48
C ASP A 61 0.71 5.16 -15.52
N ILE A 62 -0.16 4.25 -15.99
CA ILE A 62 -1.21 3.62 -15.15
C ILE A 62 -0.74 2.24 -14.67
N ARG A 63 0.10 2.22 -13.63
CA ARG A 63 0.59 0.98 -12.98
C ARG A 63 1.11 1.30 -11.58
N LEU A 64 1.25 0.29 -10.71
CA LEU A 64 1.93 0.48 -9.41
C LEU A 64 3.45 0.29 -9.49
N SER A 65 3.95 -0.38 -10.53
CA SER A 65 5.39 -0.67 -10.70
C SER A 65 6.03 -1.30 -9.46
N ASN A 66 5.36 -2.29 -8.84
CA ASN A 66 5.90 -3.03 -7.69
C ASN A 66 6.12 -2.15 -6.43
N TYR A 67 5.30 -1.11 -6.27
CA TYR A 67 5.29 -0.23 -5.11
C TYR A 67 4.10 -0.53 -4.19
N LEU A 68 4.36 -0.77 -2.90
CA LEU A 68 3.36 -0.96 -1.83
C LEU A 68 2.18 -1.87 -2.20
N LEU A 69 2.42 -3.02 -2.84
CA LEU A 69 1.34 -3.86 -3.40
C LEU A 69 0.42 -4.44 -2.31
N TRP A 70 0.99 -4.85 -1.17
CA TRP A 70 0.22 -5.36 -0.05
C TRP A 70 -0.61 -4.26 0.60
N GLN A 71 0.06 -3.15 0.91
CA GLN A 71 -0.52 -1.98 1.58
C GLN A 71 -1.57 -1.29 0.70
N SER A 72 -1.47 -1.41 -0.63
CA SER A 72 -2.37 -0.74 -1.58
C SER A 72 -3.68 -1.47 -1.86
N ALA A 73 -4.02 -2.52 -1.11
CA ALA A 73 -5.19 -3.36 -1.39
C ALA A 73 -6.52 -2.58 -1.43
N TYR A 74 -6.66 -1.54 -0.60
CA TYR A 74 -7.84 -0.67 -0.53
C TYR A 74 -7.51 0.82 -0.67
N THR A 75 -6.33 1.12 -1.22
CA THR A 75 -5.84 2.47 -1.45
C THR A 75 -6.47 3.03 -2.71
N GLU A 76 -6.93 4.28 -2.66
CA GLU A 76 -7.36 4.97 -3.86
C GLU A 76 -6.15 5.33 -4.71
N LEU A 77 -6.25 5.04 -6.01
CA LEU A 77 -5.17 5.27 -6.96
C LEU A 77 -5.49 6.50 -7.80
N TYR A 78 -4.62 7.50 -7.73
CA TYR A 78 -4.69 8.70 -8.55
C TYR A 78 -3.51 8.75 -9.52
N PHE A 79 -3.80 8.73 -10.81
CA PHE A 79 -2.81 8.83 -11.88
C PHE A 79 -2.96 10.16 -12.59
N CYS A 80 -1.85 10.83 -12.90
CA CYS A 80 -1.87 12.05 -13.70
C CYS A 80 -0.72 12.12 -14.70
N ASP A 81 -0.93 12.88 -15.77
CA ASP A 81 0.04 13.08 -16.84
C ASP A 81 1.17 14.06 -16.47
N THR A 82 0.96 14.89 -15.44
CA THR A 82 1.98 15.81 -14.92
C THR A 82 3.23 15.05 -14.52
N PHE A 83 4.42 15.44 -15.00
CA PHE A 83 5.69 14.85 -14.59
C PHE A 83 6.09 15.32 -13.17
N TRP A 84 6.84 14.48 -12.44
CA TRP A 84 7.22 14.78 -11.06
C TRP A 84 7.92 16.14 -10.85
N PRO A 85 8.86 16.58 -11.70
CA PRO A 85 9.49 17.90 -11.56
C PRO A 85 8.52 19.08 -11.72
N ASP A 86 7.38 18.85 -12.39
CA ASP A 86 6.37 19.87 -12.67
C ASP A 86 5.17 19.78 -11.71
N PHE A 87 5.14 18.79 -10.81
CA PHE A 87 4.03 18.56 -9.88
C PHE A 87 4.01 19.61 -8.78
N LYS A 88 2.91 20.38 -8.69
CA LYS A 88 2.78 21.52 -7.76
C LYS A 88 1.68 21.30 -6.71
N GLU A 89 1.60 22.24 -5.77
CA GLU A 89 0.56 22.25 -4.72
C GLU A 89 -0.86 22.13 -5.30
N GLU A 90 -1.15 22.84 -6.39
CA GLU A 90 -2.46 22.75 -7.07
C GLU A 90 -2.78 21.33 -7.55
N ASP A 91 -1.79 20.57 -8.01
CA ASP A 91 -1.96 19.19 -8.46
C ASP A 91 -2.18 18.23 -7.29
N PHE A 92 -1.49 18.48 -6.17
CA PHE A 92 -1.74 17.77 -4.93
C PHE A 92 -3.16 17.99 -4.42
N LEU A 93 -3.63 19.25 -4.40
CA LEU A 93 -5.01 19.57 -4.00
C LEU A 93 -6.06 18.92 -4.90
N LYS A 94 -5.81 18.86 -6.23
CA LYS A 94 -6.68 18.13 -7.17
C LYS A 94 -6.74 16.64 -6.83
N ALA A 95 -5.61 16.01 -6.49
CA ALA A 95 -5.57 14.60 -6.09
C ALA A 95 -6.36 14.35 -4.81
N ILE A 96 -6.22 15.22 -3.80
CA ILE A 96 -7.00 15.15 -2.55
C ILE A 96 -8.49 15.33 -2.82
N TYR A 97 -8.87 16.31 -3.66
CA TYR A 97 -10.26 16.51 -4.05
C TYR A 97 -10.84 15.26 -4.71
N ASN A 98 -10.11 14.63 -5.64
CA ASN A 98 -10.56 13.38 -6.28
C ASN A 98 -10.75 12.26 -5.27
N TYR A 99 -9.82 12.10 -4.33
CA TYR A 99 -9.92 11.12 -3.24
C TYR A 99 -11.19 11.33 -2.40
N GLN A 100 -11.50 12.57 -2.03
CA GLN A 100 -12.68 12.90 -1.21
C GLN A 100 -14.01 12.61 -1.90
N GLN A 101 -14.06 12.57 -3.24
CA GLN A 101 -15.27 12.25 -3.99
C GLN A 101 -15.56 10.75 -4.08
N ARG A 102 -14.63 9.89 -3.63
CA ARG A 102 -14.80 8.44 -3.74
C ARG A 102 -15.45 7.86 -2.50
N GLU A 103 -16.46 7.02 -2.72
CA GLU A 103 -17.02 6.18 -1.66
C GLU A 103 -16.07 5.02 -1.39
N ARG A 104 -15.38 5.05 -0.25
CA ARG A 104 -14.55 3.93 0.19
C ARG A 104 -15.43 2.77 0.59
N ARG A 105 -15.47 1.76 -0.27
CA ARG A 105 -16.36 0.60 -0.08
C ARG A 105 -15.73 -0.54 0.72
N PHE A 106 -14.40 -0.56 0.92
CA PHE A 106 -13.67 -1.62 1.66
C PHE A 106 -14.11 -3.05 1.28
N GLY A 107 -14.34 -3.30 -0.01
CA GLY A 107 -14.84 -4.60 -0.50
C GLY A 107 -16.36 -4.79 -0.48
N LYS A 108 -17.14 -3.79 -0.07
CA LYS A 108 -18.60 -3.77 -0.14
C LYS A 108 -19.09 -3.27 -1.50
N THR A 109 -20.26 -3.70 -1.95
CA THR A 109 -20.95 -3.09 -3.10
C THR A 109 -21.61 -1.77 -2.69
N GLY A 110 -21.95 -0.89 -3.64
CA GLY A 110 -22.59 0.40 -3.32
C GLY A 110 -23.90 0.28 -2.53
N GLU A 111 -24.64 -0.82 -2.74
CA GLU A 111 -25.86 -1.15 -1.98
C GLU A 111 -25.59 -1.57 -0.53
N GLN A 112 -24.37 -2.02 -0.20
CA GLN A 112 -23.99 -2.52 1.12
C GLN A 112 -23.42 -1.44 2.06
N ILE A 113 -23.43 -0.18 1.64
CA ILE A 113 -22.90 0.98 2.40
C ILE A 113 -24.02 1.71 3.17
N GLN A 114 -25.28 1.29 3.03
CA GLN A 114 -26.42 1.80 3.82
C GLN A 114 -26.46 1.28 5.25
#